data_AF-A0A929PHX2-F1
#
_entry.id   AF-A0A929PHX2-F1
#
_cell.length_a   1.000
_cell.length_b   1.000
_cell.length_c   1.000
_cell.angle_alpha   90.00
_cell.angle_beta   90.00
_cell.angle_gamma   90.00
#
_symmetry.space_group_name_H-M   'P 1'
#
loop_
_entity.id
_entity.type
_entity.pdbx_description
1 polymer ?
#
loop_
_entity_poly.entity_id
_entity_poly.type
_entity_poly.pdbx_seq_one_letter_code
_entity_poly.pdbx_strand_id
1 'polypeptide(L)' 'MFTGIIEGIGEVKSIRRLGAGAVCILRVPAFFSDCHPGESIAVDGVCLTI' A
#
# COMPACT_ATOMS: atom_id res chain seq x y z
N MET A 1 5.91 11.38 5.46
CA MET A 1 6.73 11.95 4.36
C MET A 1 7.65 10.86 3.89
N PHE A 2 7.78 10.64 2.57
CA PHE A 2 8.54 9.51 2.01
C PHE A 2 9.87 9.98 1.42
N THR A 3 10.90 9.15 1.49
CA THR A 3 12.24 9.44 0.93
C THR A 3 12.30 9.27 -0.59
N GLY A 4 11.34 8.54 -1.18
CA GLY A 4 11.35 8.15 -2.59
C GLY A 4 12.20 6.91 -2.89
N ILE A 5 12.82 6.29 -1.88
CA ILE A 5 13.53 5.01 -2.02
C ILE A 5 12.51 3.88 -1.91
N ILE A 6 12.42 3.04 -2.94
CA ILE A 6 11.47 1.91 -2.97
C ILE A 6 12.04 0.78 -2.12
N GLU A 7 11.32 0.41 -1.06
CA GLU A 7 11.74 -0.66 -0.14
C GLU A 7 11.39 -2.05 -0.66
N GLY A 8 10.35 -2.18 -1.49
CA GLY A 8 9.93 -3.46 -2.06
C GLY A 8 8.91 -3.33 -3.18
N ILE A 9 8.72 -4.45 -3.90
CA ILE A 9 7.70 -4.59 -4.94
C ILE A 9 6.64 -5.57 -4.43
N GLY A 10 5.38 -5.16 -4.48
CA GLY A 10 4.23 -5.99 -4.14
C GLY A 10 3.45 -6.42 -5.39
N GLU A 11 2.39 -7.21 -5.16
CA GLU A 11 1.47 -7.65 -6.21
C GLU A 11 0.04 -7.25 -5.83
N VAL A 12 -0.68 -6.61 -6.75
CA VAL A 12 -2.12 -6.33 -6.57
C VAL A 12 -2.90 -7.64 -6.66
N LYS A 13 -3.53 -8.04 -5.55
CA LYS A 13 -4.36 -9.25 -5.48
C LYS A 13 -5.82 -9.00 -5.79
N SER A 14 -6.34 -7.83 -5.44
CA SER A 14 -7.69 -7.43 -5.83
C SER A 14 -7.86 -5.93 -5.73
N ILE A 15 -8.84 -5.42 -6.48
CA ILE A 15 -9.30 -4.04 -6.41
C ILE A 15 -10.82 -4.09 -6.32
N ARG A 16 -11.39 -3.52 -5.25
CA ARG A 16 -12.83 -3.38 -5.07
C ARG A 16 -13.22 -1.91 -5.14
N ARG A 17 -13.95 -1.53 -6.19
CA ARG A 17 -14.47 -0.15 -6.35
C ARG A 17 -15.55 0.15 -5.30
N LEU A 18 -15.49 1.32 -4.70
CA LEU A 18 -16.43 1.81 -3.68
C LEU A 18 -16.70 3.30 -3.93
N GLY A 19 -17.83 3.61 -4.57
CA GLY A 19 -18.21 4.98 -4.92
C GLY A 19 -17.12 5.67 -5.75
N ALA A 20 -16.61 6.80 -5.26
CA ALA A 20 -15.54 7.56 -5.91
C ALA A 20 -14.12 7.00 -5.66
N GLY A 21 -13.98 5.93 -4.88
CA GLY A 21 -12.68 5.33 -4.52
C GLY A 21 -12.61 3.82 -4.77
N ALA A 22 -11.55 3.20 -4.26
CA ALA A 22 -11.36 1.76 -4.30
C ALA A 22 -10.57 1.29 -3.06
N VAL A 23 -10.78 0.03 -2.68
CA VAL A 23 -9.93 -0.69 -1.72
C VAL A 23 -9.09 -1.69 -2.49
N CYS A 24 -7.78 -1.65 -2.30
CA CYS A 24 -6.83 -2.53 -2.94
C CYS A 24 -6.29 -3.53 -1.91
N ILE A 25 -6.24 -4.82 -2.26
CA ILE A 25 -5.52 -5.82 -1.48
C ILE A 25 -4.20 -6.07 -2.17
N LEU A 26 -3.10 -5.86 -1.45
CA LEU A 26 -1.74 -6.04 -1.95
C LEU A 26 -1.09 -7.21 -1.22
N ARG A 27 -0.39 -8.08 -1.95
CA ARG A 27 0.63 -8.96 -1.38
C ARG A 27 1.94 -8.19 -1.34
N VAL A 28 2.50 -8.02 -0.15
CA VAL A 28 3.77 -7.30 0.06
C VAL A 28 4.88 -8.26 0.54
N PRO A 29 6.16 -7.89 0.40
CA PRO A 29 7.26 -8.63 0.98
C PRO A 29 7.16 -8.81 2.50
N ALA A 30 7.76 -9.87 3.03
CA ALA A 30 7.64 -10.24 4.45
C ALA A 30 8.17 -9.19 5.43
N PHE A 31 9.10 -8.32 5.01
CA PHE A 31 9.63 -7.24 5.87
C PHE A 31 8.63 -6.09 6.11
N PHE A 32 7.48 -6.07 5.42
CA PHE A 32 6.35 -5.19 5.74
C PHE A 32 5.46 -5.76 6.87
N SER A 33 5.96 -6.72 7.66
CA SER A 33 5.19 -7.38 8.73
C SER A 33 4.84 -6.48 9.91
N ASP A 34 5.53 -5.33 10.06
CA ASP A 34 5.37 -4.40 11.18
C ASP A 34 4.49 -3.19 10.84
N CYS A 35 3.68 -3.29 9.79
CA CYS A 35 2.73 -2.25 9.42
C CYS A 35 1.42 -2.34 10.20
N HIS A 36 0.93 -1.19 10.68
CA HIS A 36 -0.28 -1.09 11.49
C HIS A 36 -1.39 -0.30 10.79
N PRO A 37 -2.67 -0.58 11.06
CA PRO A 37 -3.78 0.22 10.55
C PRO A 37 -3.64 1.70 10.94
N GLY A 38 -3.87 2.59 9.98
CA GLY A 38 -3.71 4.03 10.14
C GLY A 38 -2.32 4.56 9.75
N GLU A 39 -1.33 3.70 9.53
CA GLU A 39 -0.04 4.11 8.98
C GLU A 39 -0.13 4.44 7.49
N SER A 40 0.86 5.19 7.00
CA SER A 40 0.93 5.61 5.60
C SER A 40 1.99 4.82 4.85
N ILE A 41 1.62 4.25 3.70
CA ILE A 41 2.52 3.61 2.74
C ILE A 41 2.44 4.33 1.40
N ALA A 42 3.55 4.39 0.68
CA ALA A 42 3.56 4.87 -0.70
C ALA A 42 3.48 3.68 -1.67
N VAL A 43 2.48 3.70 -2.56
CA VAL A 43 2.32 2.72 -3.65
C VAL A 43 2.36 3.49 -4.96
N ASP A 44 3.35 3.22 -5.81
CA ASP A 44 3.62 3.97 -7.05
C ASP A 44 3.62 5.50 -6.85
N GLY A 45 4.19 5.95 -5.73
CA GLY A 45 4.30 7.37 -5.37
C GLY A 45 3.04 7.98 -4.74
N VAL A 46 1.94 7.24 -4.63
CA VAL A 46 0.71 7.70 -3.98
C VAL A 46 0.72 7.31 -2.51
N CYS A 47 0.52 8.29 -1.62
CA CYS A 47 0.34 8.07 -0.20
C CYS A 47 -1.03 7.44 0.07
N LEU A 48 -1.05 6.26 0.68
CA LEU A 48 -2.24 5.51 1.05
C LEU A 48 -2.18 5.12 2.53
N THR A 49 -3.33 5.08 3.19
CA THR A 49 -3.45 4.58 4.55
C THR A 49 -3.73 3.09 4.54
N ILE A 50 -3.07 2.35 5.43
CA ILE A 50 -3.30 0.91 5.68
C ILE A 50 -4.55 0.72 6.54
#